data_AF-A0A9J6EZ88-F1
#
_entry.id   AF-A0A9J6EZ88-F1
#
_cell.length_a   1.000
_cell.length_b   1.000
_cell.length_c   1.000
_cell.angle_alpha   90.00
_cell.angle_beta   90.00
_cell.angle_gamma   90.00
#
_symmetry.space_group_name_H-M   'P 1'
#
loop_
_entity.id
_entity.type
_entity.pdbx_description
1 polymer ?
#
loop_
_entity_poly.entity_id
_entity_poly.type
_entity_poly.pdbx_seq_one_letter_code
_entity_poly.pdbx_strand_id
1 'polypeptide(L)'
;MAPAAPYVHEFFNVAGPTRSWSASTTGQNTIIERRITGSKSTWKVNGVTLPQKSVEHLVAKLNIQVSNLCQFLPQDRVADFVRMSRQELLEGTERAVGSSELFDLHQRLKELQQMRGTLEASLQGLKTRLEQERQKVSHLDAEACHNSTLGKRENAQMLVTMPHSNSDTERRDMGYFESVC
;
A
#
# COMPACT_ATOMS: atom_id res chain seq x y z
N MET A 1 4.79 -12.02 72.03
CA MET A 1 5.33 -13.13 71.22
C MET A 1 4.22 -14.14 71.00
N ALA A 2 3.67 -14.17 69.78
CA ALA A 2 2.77 -15.21 69.28
C ALA A 2 3.31 -15.64 67.90
N PRO A 3 3.47 -16.94 67.63
CA PRO A 3 4.16 -17.41 66.43
C PRO A 3 3.27 -17.28 65.19
N ALA A 4 3.92 -16.99 64.06
CA ALA A 4 3.34 -16.87 62.73
C ALA A 4 2.76 -18.21 62.25
N ALA A 5 1.56 -18.15 61.65
CA ALA A 5 0.95 -19.27 60.96
C ALA A 5 1.75 -19.62 59.68
N PRO A 6 1.95 -20.91 59.36
CA PRO A 6 2.62 -21.32 58.15
C PRO A 6 1.70 -21.11 56.93
N TYR A 7 2.26 -20.49 55.88
CA TYR A 7 1.68 -20.47 54.54
C TYR A 7 1.58 -21.91 54.02
N VAL A 8 0.35 -22.42 53.88
CA VAL A 8 0.05 -23.63 53.13
C VAL A 8 0.03 -23.29 51.63
N HIS A 9 1.03 -23.76 50.89
CA HIS A 9 0.93 -23.86 49.44
C HIS A 9 -0.06 -25.00 49.12
N GLU A 10 -1.29 -24.65 48.76
CA GLU A 10 -2.23 -25.59 48.16
C GLU A 10 -1.67 -26.07 46.81
N PHE A 11 -1.16 -27.30 46.81
CA PHE A 11 -1.04 -28.08 45.59
C PHE A 11 -2.46 -28.40 45.11
N PHE A 12 -2.88 -27.81 43.99
CA PHE A 12 -4.06 -28.26 43.26
C PHE A 12 -3.82 -29.68 42.75
N ASN A 13 -4.20 -30.67 43.55
CA ASN A 13 -4.21 -32.08 43.18
C ASN A 13 -5.59 -32.39 42.58
N VAL A 14 -5.76 -32.12 41.28
CA VAL A 14 -6.96 -32.53 40.54
C VAL A 14 -6.74 -33.95 40.04
N ALA A 15 -7.19 -34.93 40.81
CA ALA A 15 -7.32 -36.31 40.38
C ALA A 15 -8.48 -36.41 39.34
N GLY A 16 -8.14 -36.27 38.06
CA GLY A 16 -9.00 -36.65 36.93
C GLY A 16 -8.44 -37.89 36.23
N PRO A 17 -9.28 -38.72 35.57
CA PRO A 17 -8.84 -39.96 34.93
C PRO A 17 -7.77 -39.67 33.88
N THR A 18 -6.67 -40.39 33.96
CA THR A 18 -5.57 -40.41 32.98
C THR A 18 -6.11 -40.86 31.62
N ARG A 19 -6.64 -39.91 30.85
CA ARG A 19 -6.83 -40.06 29.41
C ARG A 19 -5.44 -40.29 28.82
N SER A 20 -5.16 -41.53 28.42
CA SER A 20 -4.07 -41.83 27.52
C SER A 20 -4.33 -41.09 26.20
N TRP A 21 -3.67 -39.95 26.01
CA TRP A 21 -3.55 -39.38 24.68
C TRP A 21 -2.75 -40.37 23.83
N SER A 22 -3.44 -41.14 23.00
CA SER A 22 -2.82 -41.75 21.82
C SER A 22 -2.45 -40.60 20.88
N ALA A 23 -1.26 -40.03 21.08
CA ALA A 23 -0.71 -39.03 20.19
C ALA A 23 -0.51 -39.68 18.82
N SER A 24 -1.26 -39.18 17.83
CA SER A 24 -1.04 -39.45 16.42
C SER A 24 0.42 -39.14 16.06
N THR A 25 1.15 -40.16 15.67
CA THR A 25 2.55 -40.12 15.23
C THR A 25 2.68 -39.26 13.96
N THR A 26 3.24 -38.04 14.06
CA THR A 26 4.17 -37.38 13.11
C THR A 26 4.62 -36.01 13.67
N GLY A 27 5.14 -36.00 14.89
CA GLY A 27 5.69 -34.76 15.47
C GLY A 27 6.59 -35.10 16.65
N GLN A 28 7.90 -35.13 16.42
CA GLN A 28 8.85 -35.29 17.51
C GLN A 28 8.75 -34.06 18.42
N ASN A 29 8.43 -34.26 19.70
CA ASN A 29 8.43 -33.20 20.69
C ASN A 29 9.85 -32.68 20.88
N THR A 30 10.09 -31.41 20.54
CA THR A 30 11.40 -30.77 20.67
C THR A 30 11.52 -30.14 22.05
N ILE A 31 12.47 -30.62 22.86
CA ILE A 31 12.69 -30.15 24.23
C ILE A 31 13.85 -29.16 24.24
N ILE A 32 13.58 -27.93 24.66
CA ILE A 32 14.59 -26.87 24.82
C ILE A 32 14.81 -26.64 26.32
N GLU A 33 16.03 -26.86 26.82
CA GLU A 33 16.44 -26.57 28.20
C GLU A 33 17.41 -25.39 28.22
N ARG A 34 17.12 -24.39 29.05
CA ARG A 34 18.08 -23.35 29.43
C ARG A 34 18.44 -23.54 30.89
N ARG A 35 19.72 -23.72 31.18
CA ARG A 35 20.23 -23.80 32.55
C ARG A 35 21.07 -22.56 32.87
N ILE A 36 20.65 -21.83 33.89
CA ILE A 36 21.33 -20.64 34.40
C ILE A 36 21.96 -21.01 35.75
N THR A 37 23.28 -20.90 35.85
CA THR A 37 24.04 -21.21 37.06
C THR A 37 24.97 -20.04 37.35
N GLY A 38 24.61 -19.21 38.33
CA GLY A 38 25.31 -17.95 38.62
C GLY A 38 25.30 -17.04 37.39
N SER A 39 26.49 -16.71 36.87
CA SER A 39 26.66 -15.91 35.65
C SER A 39 26.68 -16.71 34.35
N LYS A 40 26.65 -18.05 34.40
CA LYS A 40 26.72 -18.91 33.22
C LYS A 40 25.32 -19.30 32.76
N SER A 41 25.08 -19.25 31.45
CA SER A 41 23.86 -19.73 30.80
C SER A 41 24.24 -20.77 29.76
N THR A 42 23.64 -21.96 29.83
CA THR A 42 23.85 -23.06 28.87
C THR A 42 22.52 -23.46 28.26
N TRP A 43 22.55 -23.83 26.98
CA TRP A 43 21.36 -24.20 26.21
C TRP A 43 21.51 -25.63 25.71
N LYS A 44 20.43 -26.41 25.80
CA LYS A 44 20.35 -27.77 25.26
C LYS A 44 19.07 -27.94 24.44
N VAL A 45 19.17 -28.66 23.34
CA VAL A 45 18.03 -29.11 22.55
C VAL A 45 18.07 -30.63 22.49
N ASN A 46 17.00 -31.29 22.95
CA ASN A 46 16.92 -32.76 23.04
C ASN A 46 18.13 -33.39 23.75
N GLY A 47 18.60 -32.74 24.83
CA GLY A 47 19.75 -33.19 25.62
C GLY A 47 21.12 -32.77 25.08
N VAL A 48 21.21 -32.29 23.84
CA VAL A 48 22.48 -31.87 23.20
C VAL A 48 22.74 -30.38 23.44
N THR A 49 23.91 -30.04 23.96
CA THR A 49 24.32 -28.64 24.16
C THR A 49 24.51 -27.93 22.82
N LEU A 50 23.83 -26.80 22.63
CA LEU A 50 23.91 -25.98 21.42
C LEU A 50 24.18 -24.51 21.77
N PRO A 51 24.77 -23.74 20.84
CA PRO A 51 24.88 -22.30 21.03
C PRO A 51 23.50 -21.64 20.98
N GLN A 52 23.34 -20.52 21.67
CA GLN A 52 22.08 -19.76 21.73
C GLN A 52 21.52 -19.45 20.34
N LYS A 53 22.37 -19.06 19.39
CA LYS A 53 21.95 -18.74 18.00
C LYS A 53 21.24 -19.91 17.31
N SER A 54 21.66 -21.15 17.57
CA SER A 54 20.99 -22.34 17.01
C SER A 54 19.62 -22.56 17.63
N VAL A 55 19.47 -22.26 18.92
CA VAL A 55 18.17 -22.29 19.60
C VAL A 55 17.24 -21.20 19.07
N GLU A 56 17.73 -19.97 18.89
CA GLU A 56 16.96 -18.87 18.29
C GLU A 56 16.46 -19.22 16.89
N HIS A 57 17.31 -19.83 16.06
CA HIS A 57 16.92 -20.27 14.73
C HIS A 57 15.86 -21.39 14.76
N LEU A 58 15.99 -22.34 15.70
CA LEU A 58 15.00 -23.39 15.90
C LEU A 58 13.65 -22.84 16.37
N VAL A 59 13.67 -21.91 17.33
CA VAL A 59 12.48 -21.21 17.85
C VAL A 59 11.77 -20.44 16.73
N ALA A 60 12.54 -19.74 15.88
CA ALA A 60 12.01 -19.06 14.70
C ALA A 60 11.39 -20.04 13.68
N LYS A 61 12.03 -21.19 13.43
CA LYS A 61 11.49 -22.24 12.55
C LYS A 61 10.18 -22.84 13.07
N LEU A 62 9.98 -22.87 14.38
CA LEU A 62 8.73 -23.28 15.03
C LEU A 62 7.67 -22.16 15.06
N ASN A 63 7.93 -21.02 14.42
CA ASN A 63 7.09 -19.83 14.41
C ASN A 63 6.78 -19.28 15.82
N ILE A 64 7.72 -19.45 16.74
CA ILE A 64 7.62 -18.89 18.10
C ILE A 64 8.30 -17.52 18.09
N GLN A 65 7.51 -16.46 18.22
CA GLN A 65 7.96 -15.08 18.25
C GLN A 65 7.87 -14.55 19.69
N VAL A 66 8.98 -14.67 20.41
CA VAL A 66 9.09 -14.23 21.82
C VAL A 66 8.82 -12.72 21.98
N SER A 67 9.00 -11.93 20.92
CA SER A 67 8.73 -10.49 20.89
C SER A 67 7.27 -10.13 20.59
N ASN A 68 6.43 -11.10 20.22
CA ASN A 68 5.04 -10.82 19.86
C ASN A 68 4.14 -10.84 21.11
N LEU A 69 3.66 -9.65 21.50
CA LEU A 69 2.73 -9.45 22.61
C LEU A 69 1.45 -10.29 22.49
N CYS A 70 1.03 -10.62 21.28
CA CYS A 70 -0.16 -11.44 21.04
C CYS A 70 0.09 -12.94 21.31
N GLN A 71 1.35 -13.39 21.27
CA GLN A 71 1.73 -14.78 21.58
C GLN A 71 2.17 -14.92 23.06
N PHE A 72 2.75 -13.86 23.63
CA PHE A 72 3.14 -13.80 25.03
C PHE A 72 2.63 -12.49 25.65
N LEU A 73 1.68 -12.60 26.57
CA LEU A 73 1.16 -11.48 27.35
C LEU A 73 1.89 -11.42 28.70
N PRO A 74 2.95 -10.60 28.84
CA PRO A 74 3.58 -10.38 30.13
C PRO A 74 2.67 -9.52 31.02
N GLN A 75 2.65 -9.83 32.32
CA GLN A 75 1.76 -9.20 33.29
C GLN A 75 1.90 -7.66 33.32
N ASP A 76 3.13 -7.15 33.20
CA ASP A 76 3.43 -5.72 33.23
C ASP A 76 3.10 -4.98 31.92
N ARG A 77 2.96 -5.69 30.79
CA ARG A 77 2.63 -5.07 29.49
C ARG A 77 1.23 -5.37 29.00
N VAL A 78 0.34 -5.86 29.86
CA VAL A 78 -1.10 -5.94 29.57
C VAL A 78 -1.67 -4.57 29.20
N ALA A 79 -1.17 -3.49 29.83
CA ALA A 79 -1.58 -2.13 29.48
C ALA A 79 -1.17 -1.72 28.06
N ASP A 80 0.00 -2.17 27.58
CA ASP A 80 0.46 -1.91 26.21
C ASP A 80 -0.45 -2.60 25.20
N PHE A 81 -0.89 -3.83 25.48
CA PHE A 81 -1.83 -4.57 24.64
C PHE A 81 -3.18 -3.85 24.50
N VAL A 82 -3.72 -3.29 25.59
CA VAL A 82 -4.99 -2.54 25.56
C VAL A 82 -4.85 -1.22 24.78
N ARG A 83 -3.65 -0.64 24.74
CA ARG A 83 -3.35 0.61 24.04
C ARG A 83 -3.09 0.43 22.54
N MET A 84 -2.79 -0.80 22.09
CA MET A 84 -2.61 -1.08 20.67
C MET A 84 -3.90 -0.83 19.88
N SER A 85 -3.75 -0.24 18.70
CA SER A 85 -4.84 -0.06 17.77
C SER A 85 -5.29 -1.41 17.18
N ARG A 86 -6.52 -1.45 16.66
CA ARG A 86 -7.05 -2.64 15.98
C ARG A 86 -6.17 -3.11 14.80
N GLN A 87 -5.47 -2.18 14.15
CA GLN A 87 -4.57 -2.50 13.04
C GLN A 87 -3.28 -3.16 13.53
N GLU A 88 -2.71 -2.66 14.62
CA GLU A 88 -1.50 -3.26 15.22
C GLU A 88 -1.81 -4.63 15.83
N LEU A 89 -2.99 -4.80 16.43
CA LEU A 89 -3.46 -6.10 16.91
C LEU A 89 -3.63 -7.10 15.76
N LEU A 90 -4.16 -6.65 14.62
CA LEU A 90 -4.28 -7.48 13.41
C LEU A 90 -2.90 -7.91 12.92
N GLU A 91 -1.96 -6.98 12.77
CA GLU A 91 -0.58 -7.31 12.36
C GLU A 91 0.12 -8.26 13.34
N GLY A 92 -0.04 -8.02 14.65
CA GLY A 92 0.48 -8.91 15.68
C GLY A 92 -0.13 -10.32 15.60
N THR A 93 -1.43 -10.42 15.32
CA THR A 93 -2.14 -11.70 15.15
C THR A 93 -1.68 -12.42 13.89
N GLU A 94 -1.55 -11.73 12.77
CA GLU A 94 -1.06 -12.29 11.51
C GLU A 94 0.35 -12.84 11.66
N ARG A 95 1.22 -12.13 12.38
CA ARG A 95 2.56 -12.63 12.67
C ARG A 95 2.54 -13.83 13.62
N ALA A 96 1.67 -13.85 14.63
CA ALA A 96 1.63 -14.93 15.63
C ALA A 96 1.00 -16.23 15.11
N VAL A 97 -0.10 -16.11 14.36
CA VAL A 97 -0.99 -17.23 14.00
C VAL A 97 -0.95 -17.50 12.50
N GLY A 98 -0.66 -16.49 11.68
CA GLY A 98 -0.58 -16.63 10.24
C GLY A 98 0.64 -17.41 9.77
N SER A 99 0.58 -17.90 8.55
CA SER A 99 1.78 -18.33 7.83
C SER A 99 2.69 -17.11 7.62
N SER A 100 4.00 -17.35 7.47
CA SER A 100 4.96 -16.26 7.15
C SER A 100 4.48 -15.42 5.96
N GLU A 101 3.83 -16.06 5.00
CA GLU A 101 3.32 -15.42 3.78
C GLU A 101 2.12 -14.49 4.02
N LEU A 102 1.31 -14.72 5.07
CA LEU A 102 0.10 -13.94 5.31
C LEU A 102 0.44 -12.48 5.63
N PHE A 103 1.42 -12.28 6.51
CA PHE A 103 1.87 -10.94 6.87
C PHE A 103 2.48 -10.23 5.66
N ASP A 104 3.31 -10.93 4.88
CA ASP A 104 3.95 -10.38 3.68
C ASP A 104 2.91 -9.97 2.61
N LEU A 105 1.88 -10.80 2.42
CA LEU A 105 0.77 -10.49 1.51
C LEU A 105 -0.01 -9.27 1.97
N HIS A 106 -0.28 -9.14 3.27
CA HIS A 106 -0.94 -7.96 3.81
C HIS A 106 -0.09 -6.69 3.61
N GLN A 107 1.23 -6.76 3.85
CA GLN A 107 2.12 -5.62 3.56
C GLN A 107 2.11 -5.26 2.07
N ARG A 108 2.17 -6.26 1.19
CA ARG A 108 2.12 -6.04 -0.26
C ARG A 108 0.81 -5.39 -0.70
N LEU A 109 -0.31 -5.76 -0.08
CA LEU A 109 -1.61 -5.16 -0.36
C LEU A 109 -1.63 -3.67 0.02
N LYS A 110 -1.05 -3.30 1.17
CA LYS A 110 -0.94 -1.89 1.60
C LYS A 110 -0.13 -1.06 0.59
N GLU A 111 1.00 -1.60 0.12
CA GLU A 111 1.82 -0.95 -0.91
C GLU A 111 1.03 -0.74 -2.21
N LEU A 112 0.33 -1.77 -2.69
CA LEU A 112 -0.48 -1.70 -3.90
C LEU A 112 -1.59 -0.66 -3.78
N GLN A 113 -2.22 -0.55 -2.61
CA GLN A 113 -3.24 0.46 -2.35
C GLN A 113 -2.66 1.88 -2.39
N GLN A 114 -1.46 2.10 -1.82
CA GLN A 114 -0.78 3.40 -1.90
C GLN A 114 -0.41 3.75 -3.34
N MET A 115 0.18 2.79 -4.09
CA MET A 115 0.53 2.99 -5.51
C MET A 115 -0.70 3.27 -6.37
N ARG A 116 -1.84 2.62 -6.10
CA ARG A 116 -3.09 2.93 -6.79
C ARG A 116 -3.49 4.39 -6.55
N GLY A 117 -3.45 4.85 -5.30
CA GLY A 117 -3.83 6.23 -4.96
C GLY A 117 -2.93 7.27 -5.61
N THR A 118 -1.62 7.05 -5.67
CA THR A 118 -0.69 7.97 -6.36
C THR A 118 -0.92 7.99 -7.87
N LEU A 119 -1.18 6.84 -8.47
CA LEU A 119 -1.47 6.74 -9.89
C LEU A 119 -2.82 7.38 -10.26
N GLU A 120 -3.84 7.19 -9.43
CA GLU A 120 -5.15 7.86 -9.57
C GLU A 120 -5.01 9.39 -9.50
N ALA A 121 -4.24 9.91 -8.54
CA ALA A 121 -3.96 11.34 -8.44
C ALA A 121 -3.22 11.88 -9.67
N SER A 122 -2.24 11.14 -10.17
CA SER A 122 -1.51 11.49 -11.40
C SER A 122 -2.44 11.50 -12.63
N LEU A 123 -3.29 10.49 -12.76
CA LEU A 123 -4.28 10.40 -13.83
C LEU A 123 -5.27 11.57 -13.80
N GLN A 124 -5.76 11.95 -12.61
CA GLN A 124 -6.64 13.11 -12.48
C GLN A 124 -5.92 14.41 -12.87
N GLY A 125 -4.67 14.59 -12.45
CA GLY A 125 -3.86 15.74 -12.86
C GLY A 125 -3.67 15.82 -14.38
N LEU A 126 -3.37 14.69 -15.03
CA LEU A 126 -3.23 14.60 -16.48
C LEU A 126 -4.55 14.89 -17.22
N LYS A 127 -5.68 14.38 -16.72
CA LYS A 127 -7.00 14.66 -17.29
C LYS A 127 -7.35 16.15 -17.23
N THR A 128 -7.14 16.78 -16.07
CA THR A 128 -7.38 18.22 -15.90
C THR A 128 -6.50 19.04 -16.85
N ARG A 129 -5.22 18.68 -16.98
CA ARG A 129 -4.30 19.35 -17.91
C ARG A 129 -4.73 19.18 -19.37
N LEU A 130 -5.14 17.98 -19.76
CA LEU A 130 -5.62 17.69 -21.11
C LEU A 130 -6.88 18.50 -21.44
N GLU A 131 -7.81 18.64 -20.49
CA GLU A 131 -9.00 19.46 -20.66
C GLU A 131 -8.65 20.95 -20.82
N GLN A 132 -7.70 21.47 -20.03
CA GLN A 132 -7.20 22.83 -20.16
C GLN A 132 -6.57 23.08 -21.55
N GLU A 133 -5.75 22.16 -22.05
CA GLU A 133 -5.15 22.29 -23.39
C GLU A 133 -6.21 22.22 -24.49
N ARG A 134 -7.23 21.36 -24.36
CA ARG A 134 -8.35 21.31 -25.30
C ARG A 134 -9.13 22.62 -25.35
N GLN A 135 -9.39 23.22 -24.19
CA GLN A 135 -10.05 24.52 -24.11
C GLN A 135 -9.21 25.62 -24.77
N LYS A 136 -7.89 25.63 -24.57
CA LYS A 136 -6.98 26.58 -25.24
C LYS A 136 -7.01 26.43 -26.76
N VAL A 137 -6.93 25.19 -27.26
CA VAL A 137 -6.99 24.92 -28.71
C VAL A 137 -8.33 25.42 -29.28
N SER A 138 -9.45 25.08 -28.64
CA SER A 138 -10.76 25.56 -29.07
C SER A 138 -10.89 27.09 -29.09
N HIS A 139 -10.26 27.78 -28.13
CA HIS A 139 -10.26 29.24 -28.09
C HIS A 139 -9.45 29.83 -29.24
N LEU A 140 -8.23 29.32 -29.46
CA LEU A 140 -7.36 29.77 -30.55
C LEU A 140 -7.98 29.51 -31.92
N ASP A 141 -8.68 28.39 -32.11
CA ASP A 141 -9.41 28.09 -33.34
C ASP A 141 -10.55 29.09 -33.59
N ALA A 142 -11.27 29.48 -32.54
CA ALA A 142 -12.31 30.49 -32.63
C ALA A 142 -11.75 31.88 -32.98
N GLU A 143 -10.64 32.29 -32.36
CA GLU A 143 -9.93 33.53 -32.68
C GLU A 143 -9.38 33.53 -34.11
N ALA A 144 -8.77 32.43 -34.55
CA ALA A 144 -8.27 32.28 -35.91
C ALA A 144 -9.39 32.36 -36.95
N CYS A 145 -10.53 31.71 -36.67
CA CYS A 145 -11.72 31.81 -37.51
C CYS A 145 -12.19 33.27 -37.62
N HIS A 146 -12.35 33.96 -36.49
CA HIS A 146 -12.74 35.36 -36.44
C HIS A 146 -11.81 36.25 -37.27
N ASN A 147 -10.50 36.15 -37.05
CA ASN A 147 -9.49 36.94 -37.79
C ASN A 147 -9.51 36.66 -39.30
N SER A 148 -9.72 35.42 -39.72
CA SER A 148 -9.84 35.07 -41.14
C SER A 148 -11.07 35.72 -41.79
N THR A 149 -12.19 35.82 -41.05
CA THR A 149 -13.41 36.48 -41.56
C THR A 149 -13.23 37.99 -41.68
N LEU A 150 -12.55 38.62 -40.72
CA LEU A 150 -12.21 40.04 -40.80
C LEU A 150 -11.35 40.34 -42.02
N GLY A 151 -10.27 39.59 -42.23
CA GLY A 151 -9.41 39.78 -43.40
C GLY A 151 -10.14 39.59 -44.74
N LYS A 152 -11.08 38.63 -44.84
CA LYS A 152 -11.94 38.49 -46.03
C LYS A 152 -12.85 39.70 -46.24
N ARG A 153 -13.42 40.26 -45.17
CA ARG A 153 -14.30 41.43 -45.22
C ARG A 153 -13.54 42.70 -45.60
N GLU A 154 -12.36 42.91 -45.03
CA GLU A 154 -11.48 44.04 -45.35
C GLU A 154 -11.03 43.96 -46.83
N ASN A 155 -10.63 42.79 -47.31
CA ASN A 155 -10.28 42.58 -48.72
C ASN A 155 -11.48 42.82 -49.66
N ALA A 156 -12.67 42.32 -49.32
CA ALA A 156 -13.88 42.55 -50.11
C ALA A 156 -14.28 44.03 -50.12
N GLN A 157 -14.15 44.72 -48.99
CA GLN A 157 -14.45 46.14 -48.89
C GLN A 157 -13.44 46.98 -49.69
N MET A 158 -12.16 46.63 -49.66
CA MET A 158 -11.15 47.27 -50.49
C MET A 158 -11.43 47.08 -51.99
N LEU A 159 -11.89 45.90 -52.43
CA LEU A 159 -12.28 45.65 -53.82
C LEU A 159 -13.44 46.55 -54.27
N VAL A 160 -14.45 46.75 -53.41
CA VAL A 160 -15.61 47.61 -53.70
C VAL A 160 -15.25 49.10 -53.68
N THR A 161 -14.28 49.48 -52.85
CA THR A 161 -13.86 50.89 -52.69
C THR A 161 -12.73 51.28 -53.65
N MET A 162 -12.30 50.38 -54.54
CA MET A 162 -11.28 50.70 -55.53
C MET A 162 -11.78 51.81 -56.48
N PRO A 163 -11.03 52.90 -56.66
CA PRO A 163 -11.41 53.95 -57.58
C PRO A 163 -11.44 53.38 -58.99
N HIS A 164 -12.62 53.36 -59.60
CA HIS A 164 -12.75 53.11 -61.03
C HIS A 164 -12.13 54.32 -61.72
N SER A 165 -10.92 54.16 -62.25
CA SER A 165 -10.36 55.15 -63.15
C SER A 165 -11.30 55.25 -64.35
N ASN A 166 -12.04 56.36 -64.44
CA ASN A 166 -12.76 56.74 -65.64
C ASN A 166 -11.74 56.90 -66.78
N SER A 167 -11.59 55.84 -67.54
CA SER A 167 -11.20 55.92 -68.94
C SER A 167 -12.13 54.98 -69.70
N ASP A 168 -13.34 55.46 -69.94
CA ASP A 168 -14.15 54.99 -71.06
C ASP A 168 -13.41 55.37 -72.35
N THR A 169 -12.49 54.51 -72.77
CA THR A 169 -12.23 54.30 -74.20
C THR A 169 -11.77 52.86 -74.37
N GLU A 170 -12.47 52.15 -75.26
CA GLU A 170 -12.15 50.82 -75.80
C GLU A 170 -12.69 49.59 -75.04
N ARG A 171 -13.99 49.37 -75.26
CA ARG A 171 -14.57 48.06 -75.56
C ARG A 171 -13.64 47.26 -76.50
N ARG A 172 -13.18 46.07 -76.09
CA ARG A 172 -13.28 44.81 -76.85
C ARG A 172 -12.68 43.62 -76.09
N ASP A 173 -13.44 42.53 -76.12
CA ASP A 173 -13.03 41.13 -76.08
C ASP A 173 -12.17 40.64 -74.92
N MET A 174 -12.79 39.86 -74.03
CA MET A 174 -12.33 38.49 -73.71
C MET A 174 -13.23 37.91 -72.62
N GLY A 175 -14.06 36.94 -73.00
CA GLY A 175 -14.73 36.08 -72.05
C GLY A 175 -13.73 35.11 -71.42
N TYR A 176 -13.76 34.99 -70.10
CA TYR A 176 -13.19 33.88 -69.35
C TYR A 176 -14.03 33.72 -68.07
N PHE A 177 -14.97 32.77 -68.05
CA PHE A 177 -14.81 31.41 -67.52
C PHE A 177 -15.09 31.36 -66.00
N GLU A 178 -16.36 31.26 -65.63
CA GLU A 178 -16.76 30.67 -64.35
C GLU A 178 -16.44 29.18 -64.41
N SER A 179 -15.51 28.71 -63.57
CA SER A 179 -15.35 27.30 -63.25
C SER A 179 -14.55 27.12 -61.95
N VAL A 180 -15.26 26.61 -60.93
CA VAL A 180 -14.84 25.57 -59.98
C VAL A 180 -13.61 25.86 -59.09
N CYS A 181 -13.89 26.04 -57.78
CA CYS A 181 -13.45 25.19 -56.66
C CYS A 181 -14.03 25.73 -55.35
#